data_AF-A0A7G2LVR8-F1
#
_entry.id   AF-A0A7G2LVR8-F1
#
_cell.length_a   1.000
_cell.length_b   1.000
_cell.length_c   1.000
_cell.angle_alpha   90.00
_cell.angle_beta   90.00
_cell.angle_gamma   90.00
#
_symmetry.space_group_name_H-M   'P 1'
#
loop_
_entity.id
_entity.type
_entity.pdbx_description
1 polymer ?
#
loop_
_entity_poly.entity_id
_entity_poly.type
_entity_poly.pdbx_seq_one_letter_code
_entity_poly.pdbx_strand_id
1 'polypeptide(L)'
;ALDALTREQMIMDLQTMWARLGNTVLFITHGIDEAVFLADRVIVMSPRPGRIDLDLKIDMPRPRQWSRVHEDPTFHGYVRQIREIFEAKGILVAH
;
A
#
# COMPACT_ATOMS: atom_id res chain seq x y z
N ALA A 1 -10.66 -12.64 11.67
CA ALA A 1 -10.44 -11.39 10.90
C ALA A 1 -10.08 -10.30 11.89
N LEU A 2 -9.04 -9.50 11.62
CA LEU A 2 -8.71 -8.32 12.43
C LEU A 2 -9.71 -7.22 12.08
N ASP A 3 -10.34 -6.61 13.09
CA ASP A 3 -11.28 -5.50 12.89
C ASP A 3 -10.56 -4.24 12.37
N ALA A 4 -11.32 -3.27 11.89
CA ALA A 4 -10.77 -2.10 11.20
C ALA A 4 -9.86 -1.23 12.10
N LEU A 5 -10.23 -1.04 13.37
CA LEU A 5 -9.47 -0.20 14.30
C LEU A 5 -8.16 -0.90 14.69
N THR A 6 -8.22 -2.19 14.97
CA THR A 6 -7.02 -2.97 15.33
C THR A 6 -6.03 -3.05 14.16
N ARG A 7 -6.54 -3.13 12.92
CA ARG A 7 -5.69 -3.06 11.71
C ARG A 7 -5.02 -1.70 11.55
N GLU A 8 -5.76 -0.61 11.71
CA GLU A 8 -5.21 0.75 11.64
C GLU A 8 -4.08 0.94 12.66
N GLN A 9 -4.31 0.53 13.91
CA GLN A 9 -3.28 0.59 14.94
C GLN A 9 -2.03 -0.20 14.55
N MET A 10 -2.20 -1.43 14.05
CA MET A 10 -1.09 -2.28 13.61
C MET A 10 -0.26 -1.61 12.49
N ILE A 11 -0.90 -0.96 11.53
CA ILE A 11 -0.23 -0.24 10.43
C ILE A 11 0.61 0.92 10.99
N MET A 12 0.05 1.69 11.92
CA MET A 12 0.73 2.81 12.56
C MET A 12 1.92 2.35 13.42
N ASP A 13 1.77 1.24 14.14
CA ASP A 13 2.83 0.64 14.94
C ASP A 13 3.98 0.15 14.05
N LEU A 14 3.66 -0.46 12.91
CA LEU A 14 4.65 -0.93 11.94
C LEU A 14 5.48 0.23 11.37
N GLN A 15 4.84 1.33 10.96
CA GLN A 15 5.56 2.53 10.50
C GLN A 15 6.49 3.06 11.59
N THR A 16 6.00 3.13 12.83
CA THR A 16 6.77 3.65 13.97
C THR A 16 7.96 2.77 14.30
N MET A 17 7.77 1.45 14.32
CA MET A 17 8.83 0.48 14.58
C MET A 17 9.90 0.53 13.48
N TRP A 18 9.47 0.56 12.22
CA TRP A 18 10.39 0.64 11.08
C TRP A 18 11.22 1.93 11.10
N ALA A 19 10.59 3.08 11.36
CA ALA A 19 11.29 4.36 11.46
C ALA A 19 12.33 4.39 12.60
N ARG A 20 12.12 3.62 13.67
CA ARG A 20 13.07 3.48 14.78
C ARG A 20 14.21 2.52 14.48
N LEU A 21 13.94 1.40 13.82
CA LEU A 21 14.93 0.34 13.60
C LEU A 21 15.82 0.59 12.38
N GLY A 22 15.32 1.28 11.35
CA GLY A 22 16.08 1.53 10.11
C GLY A 22 16.33 0.29 9.25
N ASN A 23 15.65 -0.83 9.55
CA ASN A 23 15.79 -2.08 8.82
C ASN A 23 15.07 -2.03 7.46
N THR A 24 15.50 -2.86 6.51
CA THR A 24 14.69 -3.15 5.31
C THR A 24 13.51 -4.05 5.68
N VAL A 25 12.29 -3.66 5.29
CA VAL A 25 11.06 -4.41 5.57
C VAL A 25 10.37 -4.76 4.26
N LEU A 26 10.00 -6.04 4.10
CA LEU A 26 9.08 -6.51 3.07
C LEU A 26 7.73 -6.80 3.71
N PHE A 27 6.70 -6.06 3.30
CA PHE A 27 5.33 -6.23 3.78
C PHE A 27 4.45 -6.73 2.65
N ILE A 28 3.69 -7.81 2.91
CA ILE A 28 2.77 -8.41 1.94
C ILE A 28 1.35 -8.18 2.44
N THR A 29 0.55 -7.48 1.65
CA THR A 29 -0.85 -7.17 1.97
C THR A 29 -1.75 -7.33 0.75
N HIS A 30 -3.05 -7.51 1.01
CA HIS A 30 -4.12 -7.42 0.03
C HIS A 30 -4.77 -6.02 -0.02
N GLY A 31 -4.38 -5.11 0.89
CA GLY A 31 -4.87 -3.74 0.95
C GLY A 31 -4.01 -2.79 0.14
N ILE A 32 -4.59 -2.16 -0.89
CA ILE A 32 -3.89 -1.19 -1.75
C ILE A 32 -3.48 0.03 -0.93
N ASP A 33 -4.41 0.59 -0.16
CA ASP A 33 -4.18 1.74 0.71
C ASP A 33 -3.05 1.47 1.71
N GLU A 34 -3.03 0.27 2.32
CA GLU A 34 -1.97 -0.13 3.25
C GLU A 34 -0.60 -0.19 2.56
N ALA A 35 -0.54 -0.75 1.34
CA ALA A 35 0.69 -0.85 0.57
C ALA A 35 1.25 0.53 0.22
N VAL A 36 0.41 1.44 -0.26
CA VAL A 36 0.82 2.81 -0.58
C VAL A 36 1.22 3.57 0.67
N PHE A 37 0.48 3.42 1.77
CA PHE A 37 0.77 4.10 3.03
C PHE A 37 2.12 3.68 3.62
N LEU A 38 2.44 2.38 3.64
CA LEU A 38 3.63 1.89 4.31
C LEU A 38 4.90 1.97 3.45
N ALA A 39 4.79 1.80 2.13
CA ALA A 39 5.95 1.51 1.30
C ALA A 39 6.63 2.76 0.71
N ASP A 40 7.93 2.61 0.41
CA ASP A 40 8.67 3.47 -0.53
C ASP A 40 8.59 2.94 -1.97
N ARG A 41 8.31 1.66 -2.11
CA ARG A 41 8.22 0.93 -3.38
C ARG A 41 7.14 -0.14 -3.26
N VAL A 42 6.17 -0.12 -4.16
CA VAL A 42 5.09 -1.11 -4.23
C VAL A 42 5.32 -2.01 -5.43
N ILE A 43 5.32 -3.32 -5.20
CA ILE A 43 5.37 -4.34 -6.25
C ILE A 43 4.01 -5.02 -6.33
N VAL A 44 3.39 -5.00 -7.50
CA VAL A 44 2.17 -5.77 -7.77
C VAL A 44 2.56 -7.05 -8.51
N MET A 45 2.09 -8.18 -7.99
CA MET A 45 2.32 -9.48 -8.60
C MET A 45 1.07 -9.95 -9.34
N SER A 46 1.27 -10.53 -10.51
CA SER A 46 0.20 -11.19 -11.26
C SER A 46 -0.26 -12.47 -10.54
N PRO A 47 -1.52 -12.89 -10.71
CA PRO A 47 -1.93 -14.26 -10.46
C PRO A 47 -1.06 -15.25 -11.26
N ARG A 48 -1.11 -16.53 -10.89
CA ARG A 48 -0.26 -17.56 -11.48
C ARG A 48 -0.30 -17.54 -13.02
N PRO A 49 0.86 -17.63 -13.69
CA PRO A 49 2.23 -17.72 -13.15
C PRO A 49 2.72 -16.35 -12.64
N GLY A 50 3.34 -16.32 -11.44
CA GLY A 50 3.75 -15.08 -10.78
C GLY A 50 4.74 -14.25 -11.61
N ARG A 51 4.31 -13.08 -12.04
CA ARG A 51 5.10 -12.03 -12.72
C ARG A 51 4.96 -10.74 -11.94
N ILE A 52 5.89 -9.81 -12.14
CA ILE A 52 5.74 -8.44 -11.66
C ILE A 52 4.91 -7.70 -12.71
N ASP A 53 3.74 -7.24 -12.33
CA ASP A 53 2.84 -6.44 -13.19
C ASP A 53 3.07 -4.94 -13.00
N LEU A 54 3.52 -4.51 -11.81
CA LEU A 54 3.84 -3.12 -11.51
C LEU A 54 5.00 -3.04 -10.53
N ASP A 55 5.89 -2.08 -10.77
CA ASP A 55 6.93 -1.66 -9.84
C ASP A 55 6.87 -0.14 -9.71
N LEU A 56 6.36 0.33 -8.57
CA LEU A 56 6.00 1.73 -8.37
C LEU A 56 6.78 2.32 -7.20
N LYS A 57 7.50 3.42 -7.45
CA LYS A 57 8.10 4.23 -6.38
C LYS A 57 7.04 5.17 -5.78
N ILE A 58 6.94 5.18 -4.46
CA ILE A 58 6.05 6.05 -3.68
C ILE A 58 6.86 7.21 -3.13
N ASP A 59 6.78 8.37 -3.79
CA ASP A 59 7.52 9.57 -3.40
C ASP A 59 6.66 10.46 -2.48
N MET A 60 6.36 9.92 -1.30
CA MET A 60 5.63 10.62 -0.25
C MET A 60 6.48 10.70 1.02
N PRO A 61 6.62 11.88 1.64
CA PRO A 61 7.41 12.03 2.85
C PRO A 61 6.84 11.19 3.99
N ARG A 62 7.72 10.78 4.91
CA ARG A 62 7.36 10.15 6.19
C ARG A 62 7.67 11.10 7.35
N PRO A 63 6.94 11.04 8.48
CA PRO A 63 5.88 10.08 8.79
C PRO A 63 4.55 10.43 8.10
N ARG A 64 3.85 9.40 7.62
CA ARG A 64 2.50 9.53 7.07
C ARG A 64 1.49 9.29 8.22
N GLN A 65 0.37 9.98 8.20
CA GLN A 65 -0.70 9.82 9.21
C GLN A 65 -1.89 9.14 8.56
N TRP A 66 -2.26 7.95 9.02
CA TRP A 66 -3.35 7.17 8.40
C TRP A 66 -4.65 7.97 8.33
N SER A 67 -4.96 8.73 9.39
CA SER A 67 -6.16 9.56 9.48
C SER A 67 -6.22 10.75 8.51
N ARG A 68 -5.10 11.14 7.89
CA ARG A 68 -5.02 12.30 6.97
C ARG A 68 -4.50 11.95 5.58
N VAL A 69 -3.97 10.75 5.37
CA VAL A 69 -3.31 10.40 4.10
C VAL A 69 -4.30 10.42 2.93
N HIS A 70 -5.58 10.13 3.19
CA HIS A 70 -6.68 10.22 2.23
C HIS A 70 -7.05 11.66 1.85
N GLU A 71 -6.47 12.67 2.49
CA GLU A 71 -6.61 14.07 2.08
C GLU A 71 -5.57 14.45 0.99
N ASP A 72 -4.52 13.65 0.81
CA ASP A 72 -3.44 13.92 -0.15
C ASP A 72 -3.79 13.39 -1.56
N PRO A 73 -3.90 14.25 -2.58
CA PRO A 73 -4.17 13.82 -3.95
C PRO A 73 -3.10 12.89 -4.53
N THR A 74 -1.85 13.00 -4.07
CA THR A 74 -0.72 12.15 -4.50
C THR A 74 -0.98 10.71 -4.06
N PHE A 75 -1.47 10.52 -2.83
CA PHE A 75 -1.84 9.21 -2.31
C PHE A 75 -2.92 8.56 -3.18
N HIS A 76 -3.96 9.31 -3.51
CA HIS A 76 -5.02 8.83 -4.41
C HIS A 76 -4.53 8.51 -5.81
N GLY A 77 -3.55 9.26 -6.33
CA GLY A 77 -2.89 8.96 -7.60
C GLY A 77 -2.25 7.57 -7.61
N TYR A 78 -1.48 7.24 -6.56
CA TYR A 78 -0.85 5.93 -6.44
C TYR A 78 -1.86 4.79 -6.23
N VAL A 79 -2.86 5.01 -5.37
CA VAL A 79 -3.93 4.02 -5.15
C VAL A 79 -4.68 3.74 -6.45
N ARG A 80 -5.01 4.79 -7.22
CA ARG A 80 -5.68 4.65 -8.53
C ARG A 80 -4.83 3.85 -9.51
N GLN A 81 -3.54 4.17 -9.63
CA GLN A 81 -2.64 3.47 -10.55
C GLN A 81 -2.58 1.96 -10.26
N ILE A 82 -2.56 1.57 -8.98
CA ILE A 82 -2.56 0.15 -8.59
C ILE A 82 -3.93 -0.50 -8.87
N ARG A 83 -5.03 0.22 -8.60
CA ARG A 83 -6.40 -0.27 -8.90
C ARG A 83 -6.60 -0.53 -10.38
N GLU A 84 -6.17 0.38 -11.24
CA GLU A 84 -6.26 0.23 -12.70
C GLU A 84 -5.55 -1.03 -13.19
N ILE A 85 -4.42 -1.41 -12.60
CA ILE A 85 -3.75 -2.69 -12.90
C ILE A 85 -4.63 -3.88 -12.53
N PHE A 86 -5.23 -3.88 -11.34
CA PHE A 86 -6.11 -4.97 -10.91
C PHE A 86 -7.40 -5.06 -11.73
N GLU A 87 -7.97 -3.93 -12.12
CA GLU A 87 -9.14 -3.86 -13.01
C GLU A 87 -8.82 -4.40 -14.41
N ALA A 88 -7.69 -3.98 -15.01
CA ALA A 88 -7.24 -4.47 -16.31
C ALA A 88 -6.99 -5.99 -16.33
N LYS A 89 -6.72 -6.59 -15.16
CA LYS A 89 -6.55 -8.04 -14.99
C LYS A 89 -7.85 -8.78 -14.62
N GLY A 90 -8.96 -8.06 -14.45
CA GLY A 90 -10.24 -8.62 -14.03
C GLY A 90 -10.26 -9.12 -12.58
N ILE A 91 -9.32 -8.66 -11.74
CA ILE A 91 -9.24 -9.01 -10.31
C ILE A 91 -10.20 -8.12 -9.50
N LEU A 92 -10.34 -6.87 -9.90
CA LEU A 92 -11.36 -5.95 -9.39
C LEU A 92 -12.43 -5.72 -10.46
N VAL A 93 -13.68 -5.60 -10.02
CA VAL A 93 -14.79 -5.19 -10.90
C VAL A 93 -14.77 -3.67 -10.98
N ALA A 94 -14.65 -3.12 -12.18
CA ALA A 94 -14.85 -1.69 -12.40
C ALA A 94 -16.32 -1.36 -12.06
N HIS A 95 -16.53 -0.43 -11.13
CA HIS A 95 -17.85 0.08 -10.77
C HIS A 95 -18.16 1.37 -11.54
#